data_AF-A0A0Q6G4P3-F1
#
_entry.id   AF-A0A0Q6G4P3-F1
#
_cell.length_a   1.000
_cell.length_b   1.000
_cell.length_c   1.000
_cell.angle_alpha   90.00
_cell.angle_beta   90.00
_cell.angle_gamma   90.00
#
_symmetry.space_group_name_H-M   'P 1'
#
loop_
_entity.id
_entity.type
_entity.pdbx_description
1 polymer ?
#
loop_
_entity_poly.entity_id
_entity_poly.type
_entity_poly.pdbx_seq_one_letter_code
_entity_poly.pdbx_strand_id
1 'polypeptide(L)'
;MALSDEARAKLVEETRAKQLEDLRLAQEERDRQLFFNRPEAMADFTYWAKMPYWTLEEATALSFGRDPRIVNAGRFVRQNPQPHFVALYGERHSLFVRAKTMGQLWDSTIPSLVLAWAARIKIAFPSDLVDEVKALGIQICDWKTLYDAQSETSAALRLKLEEARQSYATDMQERLDFTSELLASHKQQEADYREIIGQYKEANDELSAKVAKFQTESNGRPDKVFGSRERESLLKLAIGMAMGGYGYNPKSAKNAATSEIETDLATRGISLDADTIRKYLNEAKGLLDGSETE
;
A
#
# COMPACT_ATOMS: atom_id res chain seq x y z
N MET A 1 75.17 61.02 -24.30
CA MET A 1 74.48 59.93 -23.59
C MET A 1 73.29 59.50 -24.42
N ALA A 2 73.42 58.42 -25.20
CA ALA A 2 72.31 57.87 -25.96
C ALA A 2 71.44 57.04 -25.00
N LEU A 3 70.16 57.39 -24.88
CA LEU A 3 69.17 56.58 -24.17
C LEU A 3 69.15 55.17 -24.78
N SER A 4 69.29 54.14 -23.94
CA SER A 4 69.17 52.73 -24.32
C SER A 4 67.86 52.50 -25.08
N ASP A 5 67.89 51.63 -26.09
CA ASP A 5 66.70 51.30 -26.90
C ASP A 5 65.54 50.78 -26.04
N GLU A 6 65.83 50.19 -24.88
CA GLU A 6 64.84 49.78 -23.89
C GLU A 6 64.14 50.96 -23.19
N ALA A 7 64.87 52.06 -22.94
CA ALA A 7 64.30 53.28 -22.38
C ALA A 7 63.43 54.03 -23.40
N ARG A 8 63.75 53.90 -24.69
CA ARG A 8 62.93 54.44 -25.79
C ARG A 8 61.63 53.64 -25.97
N ALA A 9 61.69 52.32 -25.86
CA ALA A 9 60.51 51.46 -25.92
C ALA A 9 59.52 51.75 -24.78
N LYS A 10 60.01 51.86 -23.54
CA LYS A 10 59.17 52.23 -22.38
C LYS A 10 58.52 53.61 -22.55
N LEU A 11 59.25 54.60 -23.08
CA LEU A 11 58.71 55.92 -23.35
C LEU A 11 57.62 55.91 -24.45
N VAL A 12 57.76 55.07 -25.47
CA VAL A 12 56.73 54.87 -26.51
C VAL A 12 55.49 54.17 -25.95
N GLU A 13 55.66 53.21 -25.04
CA GLU A 13 54.52 52.55 -24.37
C GLU A 13 53.79 53.50 -23.42
N GLU A 14 54.52 54.28 -22.61
CA GLU A 14 53.94 55.28 -21.71
C GLU A 14 53.21 56.40 -22.48
N THR A 15 53.75 56.84 -23.63
CA THR A 15 53.07 57.84 -24.46
C THR A 15 51.84 57.29 -25.16
N ARG A 16 51.88 56.03 -25.63
CA ARG A 16 50.68 55.35 -26.17
C ARG A 16 49.63 55.13 -25.08
N ALA A 17 50.02 54.76 -23.87
CA ALA A 17 49.12 54.59 -22.74
C ALA A 17 48.47 55.92 -22.35
N LYS A 18 49.23 57.01 -22.30
CA LYS A 18 48.70 58.36 -22.08
C LYS A 18 47.76 58.81 -23.20
N GLN A 19 48.13 58.60 -24.46
CA GLN A 19 47.28 58.91 -25.61
C GLN A 19 45.97 58.11 -25.59
N LEU A 20 46.01 56.84 -25.19
CA LEU A 20 44.82 56.00 -25.04
C LEU A 20 43.93 56.51 -23.91
N GLU A 21 44.53 56.90 -22.78
CA GLU A 21 43.80 57.46 -21.65
C GLU A 21 43.20 58.84 -21.96
N ASP A 22 43.94 59.71 -22.66
CA ASP A 22 43.45 61.01 -23.11
C ASP A 22 42.28 60.86 -24.11
N LEU A 23 42.38 59.88 -25.03
CA LEU A 23 41.28 59.54 -25.93
C LEU A 23 40.06 58.99 -25.17
N ARG A 24 40.28 58.19 -24.13
CA ARG A 24 39.23 57.65 -23.26
C ARG A 24 38.51 58.76 -22.50
N LEU A 25 39.26 59.67 -21.89
CA LEU A 25 38.72 60.83 -21.16
C LEU A 25 37.97 61.79 -22.10
N ALA A 26 38.50 62.06 -23.30
CA ALA A 26 37.82 62.88 -24.30
C ALA A 26 36.53 62.23 -24.83
N GLN A 27 36.50 60.89 -24.92
CA GLN A 27 35.28 60.15 -25.23
C GLN A 27 34.28 60.21 -24.07
N GLU A 28 34.72 60.05 -22.82
CA GLU A 28 33.87 60.18 -21.63
C GLU A 28 33.25 61.58 -21.49
N GLU A 29 34.00 62.64 -21.82
CA GLU A 29 33.47 64.02 -21.83
C GLU A 29 32.46 64.26 -22.94
N ARG A 30 32.70 63.73 -24.15
CA ARG A 30 31.71 63.78 -25.24
C ARG A 30 30.46 63.01 -24.86
N ASP A 31 30.63 61.82 -24.27
CA ASP A 31 29.54 60.97 -23.85
C ASP A 31 28.74 61.58 -22.70
N ARG A 32 29.37 62.34 -21.80
CA ARG A 32 28.69 63.06 -20.71
C ARG A 32 27.66 64.07 -21.23
N GLN A 33 27.85 64.61 -22.43
CA GLN A 33 26.94 65.57 -23.07
C GLN A 33 25.80 64.89 -23.86
N LEU A 34 25.89 63.58 -24.09
CA LEU A 34 24.88 62.84 -24.85
C LEU A 34 23.61 62.62 -24.05
N PHE A 35 22.49 62.49 -24.77
CA PHE A 35 21.14 62.44 -24.19
C PHE A 35 20.95 61.31 -23.16
N PHE A 36 21.71 60.21 -23.29
CA PHE A 36 21.63 59.03 -22.43
C PHE A 36 22.40 59.17 -21.10
N ASN A 37 23.19 60.23 -20.90
CA ASN A 37 23.90 60.49 -19.64
C ASN A 37 23.33 61.69 -18.87
N ARG A 38 22.22 62.26 -19.34
CA ARG A 38 21.51 63.32 -18.63
C ARG A 38 20.83 62.75 -17.38
N PRO A 39 20.65 63.54 -16.31
CA PRO A 39 19.91 63.11 -15.12
C PRO A 39 18.51 62.58 -15.44
N GLU A 40 17.85 63.19 -16.42
CA GLU A 40 16.52 62.77 -16.93
C GLU A 40 16.53 61.35 -17.52
N ALA A 41 17.66 60.89 -18.04
CA ALA A 41 17.81 59.56 -18.64
C ALA A 41 18.16 58.48 -17.61
N MET A 42 18.30 58.81 -16.32
CA MET A 42 18.47 57.82 -15.25
C MET A 42 17.11 57.18 -14.93
N ALA A 43 17.09 55.87 -14.75
CA ALA A 43 15.86 55.16 -14.43
C ALA A 43 15.41 55.45 -12.99
N ASP A 44 14.10 55.70 -12.81
CA ASP A 44 13.46 55.62 -11.50
C ASP A 44 13.22 54.15 -11.13
N PHE A 45 14.15 53.59 -10.36
CA PHE A 45 14.07 52.19 -9.95
C PHE A 45 12.84 51.87 -9.10
N THR A 46 12.33 52.83 -8.32
CA THR A 46 11.11 52.65 -7.52
C THR A 46 9.89 52.45 -8.42
N TYR A 47 9.83 53.20 -9.52
CA TYR A 47 8.78 53.06 -10.53
C TYR A 47 8.91 51.74 -11.30
N TRP A 48 10.12 51.46 -11.80
CA TRP A 48 10.35 50.29 -12.66
C TRP A 48 10.29 48.96 -11.91
N ALA A 49 10.61 48.93 -10.62
CA ALA A 49 10.46 47.74 -9.78
C ALA A 49 8.99 47.32 -9.59
N LYS A 50 8.05 48.29 -9.62
CA LYS A 50 6.60 48.04 -9.49
C LYS A 50 5.96 47.53 -10.78
N MET A 51 6.69 47.56 -11.89
CA MET A 51 6.13 47.14 -13.18
C MET A 51 5.87 45.63 -13.18
N PRO A 52 4.69 45.18 -13.65
CA PRO A 52 4.35 43.75 -13.66
C PRO A 52 5.22 42.94 -14.63
N TYR A 53 5.74 43.59 -15.67
CA TYR A 53 6.67 43.01 -16.63
C TYR A 53 7.62 44.08 -17.17
N TRP A 54 8.76 43.63 -17.68
CA TRP A 54 9.65 44.39 -18.55
C TRP A 54 9.70 43.71 -19.92
N THR A 55 9.73 44.52 -20.96
CA THR A 55 10.16 44.08 -22.29
C THR A 55 11.66 43.82 -22.30
N LEU A 56 12.15 43.07 -23.29
CA LEU A 56 13.58 42.81 -23.44
C LEU A 56 14.40 44.09 -23.65
N GLU A 57 13.80 45.08 -24.31
CA GLU A 57 14.40 46.40 -24.54
C GLU A 57 14.47 47.21 -23.24
N GLU A 58 13.38 47.23 -22.47
CA GLU A 58 13.35 47.86 -21.13
C GLU A 58 14.35 47.22 -20.18
N ALA A 59 14.40 45.89 -20.12
CA ALA A 59 15.38 45.15 -19.34
C ALA A 59 16.82 45.50 -19.74
N THR A 60 17.08 45.68 -21.04
CA THR A 60 18.39 46.10 -21.54
C THR A 60 18.73 47.50 -21.03
N ALA A 61 17.83 48.48 -21.16
CA ALA A 61 18.06 49.84 -20.69
C ALA A 61 18.24 49.91 -19.17
N LEU A 62 17.42 49.20 -18.40
CA LEU A 62 17.52 49.12 -16.94
C LEU A 62 18.82 48.47 -16.47
N SER A 63 19.38 47.52 -17.22
CA SER A 63 20.69 46.92 -16.91
C SER A 63 21.85 47.93 -16.98
N PHE A 64 21.67 49.05 -17.69
CA PHE A 64 22.61 50.17 -17.70
C PHE A 64 22.22 51.30 -16.73
N GLY A 65 21.16 51.10 -15.93
CA GLY A 65 20.61 52.13 -15.04
C GLY A 65 19.99 53.31 -15.80
N ARG A 66 19.48 53.08 -17.02
CA ARG A 66 18.89 54.12 -17.88
C ARG A 66 17.39 53.94 -18.02
N ASP A 67 16.65 55.04 -18.13
CA ASP A 67 15.20 55.02 -18.33
C ASP A 67 14.87 54.53 -19.74
N PRO A 68 14.17 53.39 -19.90
CA PRO A 68 13.74 52.86 -21.20
C PRO A 68 12.90 53.82 -22.06
N ARG A 69 12.17 54.77 -21.46
CA ARG A 69 11.35 55.75 -22.18
C ARG A 69 12.19 56.72 -23.00
N ILE A 70 13.41 56.97 -22.53
CA ILE A 70 14.35 57.91 -23.13
C ILE A 70 15.43 57.16 -23.91
N VAL A 71 15.92 56.04 -23.37
CA VAL A 71 17.00 55.23 -23.94
C VAL A 71 16.41 53.96 -24.52
N ASN A 72 16.06 54.01 -25.81
CA ASN A 72 15.53 52.89 -26.58
C ASN A 72 16.22 52.80 -27.96
N ALA A 73 16.17 51.60 -28.56
CA ALA A 73 16.77 51.24 -29.84
C ALA A 73 16.32 52.18 -30.96
N GLY A 74 15.04 52.58 -30.96
CA GLY A 74 14.46 53.48 -31.96
C GLY A 74 15.08 54.89 -31.97
N ARG A 75 15.56 55.39 -30.83
CA ARG A 75 16.21 56.70 -30.72
C ARG A 75 17.67 56.69 -31.17
N PHE A 76 18.35 55.55 -31.14
CA PHE A 76 19.74 55.43 -31.59
C PHE A 76 19.89 55.46 -33.11
N VAL A 77 18.88 54.98 -33.86
CA VAL A 77 18.89 54.94 -35.34
C VAL A 77 19.10 56.33 -35.96
N ARG A 78 18.80 57.41 -35.23
CA ARG A 78 18.90 58.80 -35.71
C ARG A 78 20.26 59.46 -35.41
N GLN A 79 21.20 58.77 -34.76
CA GLN A 79 22.48 59.35 -34.35
C GLN A 79 23.65 58.74 -35.12
N ASN A 80 24.41 59.59 -35.80
CA ASN A 80 25.63 59.25 -36.53
C ASN A 80 26.68 60.33 -36.24
N PRO A 81 27.89 60.01 -35.74
CA PRO A 81 28.45 58.68 -35.46
C PRO A 81 27.78 57.97 -34.28
N GLN A 82 27.72 56.64 -34.34
CA GLN A 82 27.18 55.83 -33.25
C GLN A 82 28.14 55.85 -32.05
N PRO A 83 27.69 56.35 -30.88
CA PRO A 83 28.49 56.32 -29.66
C PRO A 83 28.83 54.88 -29.23
N HIS A 84 29.95 54.69 -28.55
CA HIS A 84 30.39 53.38 -28.03
C HIS A 84 29.30 52.69 -27.19
N PHE A 85 28.54 53.48 -26.42
CA PHE A 85 27.40 53.01 -25.64
C PHE A 85 26.34 52.28 -26.47
N VAL A 86 26.08 52.71 -27.72
CA VAL A 86 25.06 52.09 -28.58
C VAL A 86 25.50 50.68 -29.03
N ALA A 87 26.79 50.48 -29.26
CA ALA A 87 27.33 49.16 -29.55
C ALA A 87 27.17 48.21 -28.35
N LEU A 88 27.55 48.66 -27.15
CA LEU A 88 27.36 47.89 -25.91
C LEU A 88 25.90 47.57 -25.62
N TYR A 89 25.01 48.53 -25.88
CA TYR A 89 23.57 48.34 -25.77
C TYR A 89 23.08 47.25 -26.73
N GLY A 90 23.49 47.31 -28.00
CA GLY A 90 23.14 46.31 -29.01
C GLY A 90 23.64 44.91 -28.68
N GLU A 91 24.89 44.78 -28.22
CA GLU A 91 25.48 43.51 -27.78
C GLU A 91 24.67 42.91 -26.63
N ARG A 92 24.38 43.70 -25.59
CA ARG A 92 23.60 43.23 -24.45
C ARG A 92 22.17 42.88 -24.84
N HIS A 93 21.53 43.70 -25.66
CA HIS A 93 20.18 43.42 -26.17
C HIS A 93 20.14 42.09 -26.94
N SER A 94 21.18 41.79 -27.73
CA SER A 94 21.28 40.52 -28.45
C SER A 94 21.29 39.30 -27.52
N LEU A 95 21.86 39.42 -26.32
CA LEU A 95 21.84 38.36 -25.30
C LEU A 95 20.41 38.12 -24.79
N PHE A 96 19.65 39.18 -24.51
CA PHE A 96 18.24 39.09 -24.12
C PHE A 96 17.37 38.47 -25.23
N VAL A 97 17.58 38.86 -26.48
CA VAL A 97 16.85 38.29 -27.64
C VAL A 97 17.17 36.80 -27.81
N ARG A 98 18.43 36.40 -27.69
CA ARG A 98 18.82 34.98 -27.75
C ARG A 98 18.24 34.18 -26.59
N ALA A 99 18.16 34.76 -25.39
CA ALA A 99 17.51 34.13 -24.25
C ALA A 99 16.03 33.84 -24.51
N LYS A 100 15.33 34.75 -25.20
CA LYS A 100 13.98 34.51 -25.70
C LYS A 100 13.94 33.36 -26.71
N THR A 101 14.86 33.31 -27.68
CA THR A 101 14.94 32.20 -28.63
C THR A 101 15.13 30.85 -27.92
N MET A 102 15.86 30.83 -26.82
CA MET A 102 16.08 29.64 -25.97
C MET A 102 14.95 29.38 -24.96
N GLY A 103 13.85 30.15 -25.00
CA GLY A 103 12.71 30.01 -24.09
C GLY A 103 13.02 30.33 -22.63
N GLN A 104 14.09 31.08 -22.35
CA GLN A 104 14.48 31.47 -20.98
C GLN A 104 13.81 32.77 -20.53
N LEU A 105 13.50 33.65 -21.49
CA LEU A 105 12.77 34.91 -21.29
C LEU A 105 11.65 35.01 -22.34
N TRP A 106 10.71 35.92 -22.12
CA TRP A 106 9.60 36.22 -23.03
C TRP A 106 9.55 37.72 -23.38
N ASP A 107 8.72 38.10 -24.35
CA ASP A 107 8.55 39.52 -24.74
C ASP A 107 8.07 40.40 -23.59
N SER A 108 7.37 39.82 -22.63
CA SER A 108 6.94 40.47 -21.40
C SER A 108 7.33 39.57 -20.24
N THR A 109 8.47 39.86 -19.62
CA THR A 109 9.02 39.02 -18.55
C THR A 109 8.95 39.76 -17.22
N ILE A 110 8.56 39.06 -16.16
CA ILE A 110 8.47 39.61 -14.81
C ILE A 110 9.87 40.07 -14.35
N PRO A 111 10.01 41.23 -13.69
CA PRO A 111 11.30 41.76 -13.23
C PRO A 111 12.18 40.76 -12.48
N SER A 112 11.59 40.00 -11.55
CA SER A 112 12.31 39.00 -10.75
C SER A 112 12.99 37.93 -11.60
N LEU A 113 12.31 37.45 -12.64
CA LEU A 113 12.86 36.47 -13.56
C LEU A 113 13.99 37.08 -14.40
N VAL A 114 13.80 38.28 -14.93
CA VAL A 114 14.86 38.97 -15.68
C VAL A 114 16.14 39.10 -14.83
N LEU A 115 16.00 39.52 -13.56
CA LEU A 115 17.12 39.67 -12.64
C LEU A 115 17.77 38.33 -12.28
N ALA A 116 16.98 37.27 -12.05
CA ALA A 116 17.50 35.93 -11.76
C ALA A 116 18.31 35.38 -12.96
N TRP A 117 17.76 35.53 -14.17
CA TRP A 117 18.45 35.14 -15.41
C TRP A 117 19.74 35.93 -15.60
N ALA A 118 19.70 37.25 -15.42
CA ALA A 118 20.86 38.12 -15.57
C ALA A 118 21.98 37.75 -14.58
N ALA A 119 21.63 37.45 -13.33
CA ALA A 119 22.57 36.98 -12.32
C ALA A 119 23.26 35.66 -12.75
N ARG A 120 22.50 34.71 -13.32
CA ARG A 120 23.03 33.43 -13.82
C ARG A 120 24.04 33.60 -14.93
N ILE A 121 23.83 34.56 -15.84
CA ILE A 121 24.74 34.84 -16.96
C ILE A 121 25.76 35.96 -16.67
N LYS A 122 25.83 36.41 -15.41
CA LYS A 122 26.76 37.45 -14.92
C LYS A 122 26.59 38.82 -15.59
N ILE A 123 25.37 39.18 -16.00
CA ILE A 123 25.04 40.56 -16.36
C ILE A 123 24.73 41.32 -15.06
N ALA A 124 25.52 42.34 -14.77
CA ALA A 124 25.29 43.21 -13.62
C ALA A 124 24.09 44.13 -13.87
N PHE A 125 23.19 44.18 -12.89
CA PHE A 125 22.17 45.21 -12.78
C PHE A 125 22.52 46.15 -11.61
N PRO A 126 22.05 47.41 -11.63
CA PRO A 126 22.20 48.31 -10.50
C PRO A 126 21.65 47.68 -9.21
N SER A 127 22.44 47.71 -8.13
CA SER A 127 22.06 47.14 -6.82
C SER A 127 20.73 47.69 -6.32
N ASP A 128 20.55 49.01 -6.48
CA ASP A 128 19.37 49.73 -6.02
C ASP A 128 18.09 49.17 -6.66
N LEU A 129 18.12 48.85 -7.96
CA LEU A 129 16.99 48.24 -8.65
C LEU A 129 16.71 46.82 -8.13
N VAL A 130 17.76 46.04 -7.89
CA VAL A 130 17.63 44.68 -7.37
C VAL A 130 17.02 44.70 -5.97
N ASP A 131 17.43 45.65 -5.14
CA ASP A 131 16.97 45.80 -3.77
C ASP A 131 15.52 46.32 -3.72
N GLU A 132 15.13 47.26 -4.58
CA GLU A 132 13.73 47.69 -4.74
C GLU A 132 12.81 46.55 -5.16
N VAL A 133 13.22 45.71 -6.13
CA VAL A 133 12.43 44.54 -6.56
C VAL A 133 12.28 43.51 -5.44
N LYS A 134 13.34 43.30 -4.64
CA LYS A 134 13.26 42.42 -3.45
C LYS A 134 12.37 43.02 -2.36
N ALA A 135 12.43 44.33 -2.14
CA ALA A 135 11.66 45.03 -1.11
C ALA A 135 10.15 44.98 -1.38
N LEU A 136 9.74 44.94 -2.65
CA LEU A 136 8.34 44.73 -3.06
C LEU A 136 7.82 43.31 -2.76
N GLY A 137 8.64 42.43 -2.18
CA GLY A 137 8.28 41.05 -1.86
C GLY A 137 8.24 40.14 -3.08
N ILE A 138 8.68 40.62 -4.25
CA ILE A 138 8.79 39.81 -5.45
C ILE A 138 10.03 38.95 -5.28
N GLN A 139 9.84 37.71 -4.83
CA GLN A 139 10.93 36.76 -4.70
C GLN A 139 11.63 36.60 -6.06
N ILE A 140 12.91 36.97 -6.12
CA ILE A 140 13.79 36.69 -7.26
C ILE A 140 14.00 35.17 -7.28
N CYS A 141 13.08 34.46 -7.90
CA CYS A 141 13.13 33.00 -8.00
C CYS A 141 13.83 32.59 -9.29
N ASP A 142 14.89 31.79 -9.17
CA ASP A 142 15.43 31.02 -10.27
C ASP A 142 14.51 29.82 -10.52
N TRP A 143 13.35 30.09 -11.14
CA TRP A 143 12.33 29.06 -11.39
C TRP A 143 12.89 27.90 -12.20
N LYS A 144 13.93 28.13 -13.02
CA LYS A 144 14.54 27.07 -13.82
C LYS A 144 15.30 26.09 -12.94
N THR A 145 16.14 26.57 -12.03
CA THR A 145 16.81 25.69 -11.06
C THR A 145 15.80 24.96 -10.17
N LEU A 146 14.74 25.64 -9.73
CA LEU A 146 13.66 25.01 -8.94
C LEU A 146 12.89 23.96 -9.76
N TYR A 147 12.60 24.25 -11.02
CA TYR A 147 11.89 23.35 -11.93
C TYR A 147 12.75 22.13 -12.26
N ASP A 148 14.03 22.32 -12.58
CA ASP A 148 14.97 21.23 -12.88
C ASP A 148 15.08 20.29 -11.67
N ALA A 149 15.25 20.83 -10.45
CA ALA A 149 15.26 20.05 -9.21
C ALA A 149 13.95 19.31 -8.94
N GLN A 150 12.81 19.96 -9.18
CA GLN A 150 11.49 19.35 -9.02
C GLN A 150 11.27 18.24 -10.07
N SER A 151 11.73 18.45 -11.29
CA SER A 151 11.65 17.48 -12.40
C SER A 151 12.44 16.22 -12.06
N GLU A 152 13.69 16.36 -11.60
CA GLU A 152 14.52 15.24 -11.13
C GLU A 152 13.86 14.48 -9.99
N THR A 153 13.32 15.20 -8.99
CA THR A 153 12.61 14.59 -7.87
C THR A 153 11.38 13.81 -8.33
N SER A 154 10.61 14.38 -9.26
CA SER A 154 9.42 13.73 -9.83
C SER A 154 9.76 12.49 -10.65
N ALA A 155 10.88 12.52 -11.40
CA ALA A 155 11.36 11.37 -12.15
C ALA A 155 11.81 10.24 -11.22
N ALA A 156 12.56 10.57 -10.15
CA ALA A 156 12.98 9.60 -9.14
C ALA A 156 11.79 8.96 -8.40
N LEU A 157 10.77 9.75 -8.06
CA LEU A 157 9.54 9.23 -7.43
C LEU A 157 8.75 8.32 -8.37
N ARG A 158 8.66 8.65 -9.66
CA ARG A 158 8.01 7.79 -10.66
C ARG A 158 8.70 6.43 -10.77
N LEU A 159 10.03 6.40 -10.77
CA LEU A 159 10.78 5.14 -10.81
C LEU A 159 10.47 4.27 -9.58
N LYS A 160 10.53 4.85 -8.37
CA LYS A 160 10.20 4.14 -7.13
C LYS A 160 8.76 3.63 -7.10
N LEU A 161 7.82 4.41 -7.62
CA LEU A 161 6.42 4.01 -7.72
C LEU A 161 6.25 2.80 -8.66
N GLU A 162 6.97 2.79 -9.78
CA GLU A 162 6.92 1.69 -10.73
C GLU A 162 7.54 0.42 -10.17
N GLU A 163 8.68 0.52 -9.48
CA GLU A 163 9.29 -0.60 -8.75
C GLU A 163 8.33 -1.19 -7.69
N ALA A 164 7.67 -0.33 -6.90
CA ALA A 164 6.69 -0.77 -5.91
C ALA A 164 5.46 -1.43 -6.55
N ARG A 165 4.99 -0.91 -7.70
CA ARG A 165 3.88 -1.51 -8.46
C ARG A 165 4.25 -2.88 -9.02
N GLN A 166 5.46 -3.04 -9.56
CA GLN A 166 5.94 -4.32 -10.06
C GLN A 166 6.06 -5.34 -8.93
N SER A 167 6.64 -4.95 -7.79
CA SER A 167 6.74 -5.82 -6.62
C SER A 167 5.36 -6.23 -6.07
N TYR A 168 4.39 -5.31 -6.06
CA TYR A 168 3.02 -5.63 -5.65
C TYR A 168 2.32 -6.56 -6.64
N ALA A 169 2.53 -6.35 -7.95
CA ALA A 169 1.96 -7.21 -8.98
C ALA A 169 2.51 -8.64 -8.89
N THR A 170 3.81 -8.81 -8.64
CA THR A 170 4.41 -10.14 -8.45
C THR A 170 3.87 -10.83 -7.19
N ASP A 171 3.81 -10.15 -6.04
CA ASP A 171 3.23 -10.72 -4.80
C ASP A 171 1.76 -11.11 -5.00
N MET A 172 0.98 -10.27 -5.69
CA MET A 172 -0.41 -10.59 -6.00
C MET A 172 -0.52 -11.83 -6.90
N GLN A 173 0.35 -11.97 -7.90
CA GLN A 173 0.35 -13.12 -8.79
C GLN A 173 0.75 -14.41 -8.07
N GLU A 174 1.78 -14.37 -7.22
CA GLU A 174 2.18 -15.50 -6.38
C GLU A 174 1.03 -15.94 -5.45
N ARG A 175 0.30 -14.99 -4.85
CA ARG A 175 -0.88 -15.30 -4.04
C ARG A 175 -2.00 -15.93 -4.85
N LEU A 176 -2.25 -15.44 -6.07
CA LEU A 176 -3.26 -16.01 -6.96
C LEU A 176 -2.90 -17.45 -7.33
N ASP A 177 -1.66 -17.69 -7.72
CA ASP A 177 -1.16 -19.02 -8.06
C ASP A 177 -1.31 -19.98 -6.87
N PHE A 178 -0.88 -19.57 -5.66
CA PHE A 178 -1.07 -20.34 -4.43
C PHE A 178 -2.55 -20.66 -4.15
N THR A 179 -3.44 -19.68 -4.26
CA THR A 179 -4.88 -19.93 -4.04
C THR A 179 -5.48 -20.86 -5.08
N SER A 180 -4.99 -20.82 -6.32
CA SER A 180 -5.45 -21.71 -7.40
C SER A 180 -5.03 -23.16 -7.14
N GLU A 181 -3.81 -23.38 -6.66
CA GLU A 181 -3.31 -24.71 -6.26
C GLU A 181 -4.09 -25.25 -5.06
N LEU A 182 -4.35 -24.40 -4.07
CA LEU A 182 -5.14 -24.76 -2.89
C LEU A 182 -6.57 -25.18 -3.27
N LEU A 183 -7.21 -24.44 -4.18
CA LEU A 183 -8.54 -24.80 -4.70
C LEU A 183 -8.53 -26.11 -5.47
N ALA A 184 -7.50 -26.36 -6.28
CA ALA A 184 -7.34 -27.63 -7.00
C ALA A 184 -7.18 -28.80 -6.02
N SER A 185 -6.37 -28.63 -4.97
CA SER A 185 -6.19 -29.63 -3.91
C SER A 185 -7.49 -29.91 -3.16
N HIS A 186 -8.22 -28.87 -2.75
CA HIS A 186 -9.53 -29.03 -2.10
C HIS A 186 -10.53 -29.76 -2.98
N LYS A 187 -10.60 -29.40 -4.27
CA LYS A 187 -11.49 -30.07 -5.22
C LYS A 187 -11.15 -31.55 -5.37
N GLN A 188 -9.86 -31.91 -5.34
CA GLN A 188 -9.44 -33.31 -5.34
C GLN A 188 -9.89 -34.02 -4.07
N GLN A 189 -9.64 -33.43 -2.90
CA GLN A 189 -10.09 -33.98 -1.62
C GLN A 189 -11.61 -34.20 -1.59
N GLU A 190 -12.40 -33.25 -2.09
CA GLU A 190 -13.85 -33.39 -2.20
C GLU A 190 -14.27 -34.56 -3.10
N ALA A 191 -13.55 -34.80 -4.19
CA ALA A 191 -13.79 -35.94 -5.07
C ALA A 191 -13.47 -37.26 -4.35
N ASP A 192 -12.32 -37.33 -3.67
CA ASP A 192 -11.90 -38.51 -2.90
C ASP A 192 -12.90 -38.83 -1.78
N TYR A 193 -13.34 -37.81 -1.02
CA TYR A 193 -14.36 -37.99 0.02
C TYR A 193 -15.70 -38.45 -0.54
N ARG A 194 -16.10 -37.94 -1.71
CA ARG A 194 -17.34 -38.36 -2.36
C ARG A 194 -17.30 -39.84 -2.75
N GLU A 195 -16.16 -40.30 -3.25
CA GLU A 195 -15.95 -41.72 -3.58
C GLU A 195 -16.02 -42.59 -2.33
N ILE A 196 -15.30 -42.20 -1.27
CA ILE A 196 -15.32 -42.91 0.03
C ILE A 196 -16.74 -43.00 0.60
N ILE A 197 -17.49 -41.89 0.58
CA ILE A 197 -18.89 -41.87 1.02
C ILE A 197 -19.75 -42.82 0.17
N GLY A 198 -19.49 -42.92 -1.13
CA GLY A 198 -20.15 -43.87 -2.03
C GLY A 198 -19.90 -45.32 -1.61
N GLN A 199 -18.63 -45.68 -1.40
CA GLN A 199 -18.23 -47.02 -0.95
C GLN A 199 -18.86 -47.38 0.40
N TYR A 200 -18.87 -46.45 1.36
CA TYR A 200 -19.51 -46.68 2.65
C TYR A 200 -21.03 -46.86 2.53
N LYS A 201 -21.71 -46.13 1.63
CA LYS A 201 -23.14 -46.32 1.39
C LYS A 201 -23.44 -47.70 0.84
N GLU A 202 -22.71 -48.13 -0.19
CA GLU A 202 -22.86 -49.47 -0.79
C GLU A 202 -22.64 -50.57 0.25
N ALA A 203 -21.55 -50.48 1.03
CA ALA A 203 -21.26 -51.44 2.09
C ALA A 203 -22.38 -51.47 3.15
N ASN A 204 -22.91 -50.30 3.53
CA ASN A 204 -23.98 -50.21 4.51
C ASN A 204 -25.32 -50.76 3.99
N ASP A 205 -25.61 -50.58 2.71
CA ASP A 205 -26.78 -51.16 2.03
C ASP A 205 -26.66 -52.69 1.98
N GLU A 206 -25.49 -53.23 1.64
CA GLU A 206 -25.22 -54.67 1.70
C GLU A 206 -25.37 -55.24 3.10
N LEU A 207 -24.82 -54.55 4.10
CA LEU A 207 -24.87 -54.98 5.50
C LEU A 207 -26.30 -54.95 6.02
N SER A 208 -27.05 -53.89 5.69
CA SER A 208 -28.48 -53.76 6.01
C SER A 208 -29.30 -54.87 5.34
N ALA A 209 -29.01 -55.23 4.09
CA ALA A 209 -29.66 -56.34 3.40
C ALA A 209 -29.35 -57.71 4.04
N LYS A 210 -28.11 -57.92 4.49
CA LYS A 210 -27.74 -59.14 5.26
C LYS A 210 -28.47 -59.19 6.60
N VAL A 211 -28.54 -58.08 7.34
CA VAL A 211 -29.28 -57.99 8.59
C VAL A 211 -30.76 -58.30 8.37
N ALA A 212 -31.38 -57.75 7.32
CA ALA A 212 -32.78 -58.05 6.99
C ALA A 212 -33.00 -59.55 6.72
N LYS A 213 -32.10 -60.21 5.99
CA LYS A 213 -32.15 -61.67 5.77
C LYS A 213 -32.08 -62.45 7.07
N PHE A 214 -31.11 -62.14 7.93
CA PHE A 214 -30.97 -62.82 9.22
C PHE A 214 -32.16 -62.56 10.15
N GLN A 215 -32.74 -61.37 10.14
CA GLN A 215 -33.96 -61.08 10.90
C GLN A 215 -35.16 -61.88 10.38
N THR A 216 -35.32 -62.05 9.07
CA THR A 216 -36.37 -62.91 8.50
C THR A 216 -36.16 -64.40 8.83
N GLU A 217 -34.90 -64.88 8.80
CA GLU A 217 -34.56 -66.26 9.19
C GLU A 217 -34.74 -66.50 10.70
N SER A 218 -34.49 -65.49 11.53
CA SER A 218 -34.68 -65.53 12.98
C SER A 218 -36.16 -65.45 13.37
N ASN A 219 -36.96 -64.60 12.72
CA ASN A 219 -38.42 -64.51 12.95
C ASN A 219 -39.19 -65.76 12.47
N GLY A 220 -38.56 -66.62 11.67
CA GLY A 220 -39.07 -67.94 11.29
C GLY A 220 -38.76 -69.05 12.29
N ARG A 221 -37.88 -68.82 13.28
CA ARG A 221 -37.84 -69.68 14.47
C ARG A 221 -39.00 -69.25 15.35
N PRO A 222 -40.05 -70.08 15.53
CA PRO A 222 -41.02 -69.78 16.57
C PRO A 222 -40.20 -69.60 17.85
N ASP A 223 -40.41 -68.51 18.58
CA ASP A 223 -40.02 -68.45 19.98
C ASP A 223 -40.39 -69.80 20.54
N LYS A 224 -39.39 -70.55 21.02
CA LYS A 224 -39.63 -71.86 21.60
C LYS A 224 -40.42 -71.59 22.86
N VAL A 225 -41.74 -71.46 22.72
CA VAL A 225 -42.69 -71.37 23.81
C VAL A 225 -42.41 -72.63 24.58
N PHE A 226 -41.71 -72.52 25.70
CA PHE A 226 -41.39 -73.66 26.54
C PHE A 226 -42.67 -74.45 26.70
N GLY A 227 -42.68 -75.72 26.28
CA GLY A 227 -43.85 -76.55 26.43
C GLY A 227 -44.28 -76.53 27.89
N SER A 228 -45.58 -76.62 28.19
CA SER A 228 -46.10 -76.59 29.57
C SER A 228 -45.27 -77.45 30.53
N ARG A 229 -44.85 -78.63 30.06
CA ARG A 229 -43.99 -79.58 30.79
C ARG A 229 -42.56 -79.09 31.05
N GLU A 230 -41.92 -78.40 30.10
CA GLU A 230 -40.58 -77.82 30.30
C GLU A 230 -40.64 -76.67 31.31
N ARG A 231 -41.66 -75.82 31.21
CA ARG A 231 -41.90 -74.72 32.15
C ARG A 231 -42.20 -75.23 33.56
N GLU A 232 -43.04 -76.25 33.69
CA GLU A 232 -43.29 -76.91 34.98
C GLU A 232 -42.02 -77.53 35.56
N SER A 233 -41.17 -78.14 34.72
CA SER A 233 -39.89 -78.71 35.17
C SER A 233 -38.95 -77.64 35.70
N LEU A 234 -38.87 -76.48 35.03
CA LEU A 234 -38.09 -75.33 35.50
C LEU A 234 -38.66 -74.74 36.80
N LEU A 235 -39.98 -74.62 36.91
CA LEU A 235 -40.64 -74.14 38.14
C LEU A 235 -40.37 -75.08 39.32
N LYS A 236 -40.44 -76.41 39.11
CA LYS A 236 -40.10 -77.42 40.11
C LYS A 236 -38.63 -77.34 40.54
N LEU A 237 -37.72 -77.12 39.60
CA LEU A 237 -36.30 -76.94 39.89
C LEU A 237 -36.05 -75.65 40.67
N ALA A 238 -36.67 -74.54 40.27
CA ALA A 238 -36.56 -73.24 40.93
C ALA A 238 -37.07 -73.29 42.38
N ILE A 239 -38.24 -73.90 42.63
CA ILE A 239 -38.78 -74.01 43.99
C ILE A 239 -37.94 -74.96 44.86
N GLY A 240 -37.43 -76.06 44.29
CA GLY A 240 -36.51 -76.96 45.00
C GLY A 240 -35.23 -76.25 45.45
N MET A 241 -34.63 -75.43 44.59
CA MET A 241 -33.45 -74.62 44.94
C MET A 241 -33.79 -73.53 45.95
N ALA A 242 -34.96 -72.89 45.85
CA ALA A 242 -35.39 -71.88 46.82
C ALA A 242 -35.60 -72.49 48.22
N MET A 243 -36.20 -73.68 48.31
CA MET A 243 -36.41 -74.39 49.57
C MET A 243 -35.07 -74.83 50.19
N GLY A 244 -34.19 -75.43 49.38
CA GLY A 244 -32.92 -75.99 49.87
C GLY A 244 -31.84 -74.95 50.14
N GLY A 245 -31.74 -73.91 49.31
CA GLY A 245 -30.68 -72.90 49.37
C GLY A 245 -31.02 -71.67 50.19
N TYR A 246 -32.29 -71.24 50.16
CA TYR A 246 -32.74 -69.98 50.77
C TYR A 246 -33.79 -70.18 51.87
N GLY A 247 -34.06 -71.44 52.26
CA GLY A 247 -35.03 -71.76 53.32
C GLY A 247 -36.47 -71.36 52.99
N TYR A 248 -36.84 -71.25 51.71
CA TYR A 248 -38.21 -70.92 51.32
C TYR A 248 -39.20 -71.97 51.87
N ASN A 249 -40.28 -71.51 52.50
CA ASN A 249 -41.33 -72.38 53.03
C ASN A 249 -42.65 -72.16 52.27
N PRO A 250 -43.10 -73.14 51.46
CA PRO A 250 -44.35 -73.03 50.71
C PRO A 250 -45.59 -72.84 51.58
N LYS A 251 -45.58 -73.31 52.83
CA LYS A 251 -46.73 -73.20 53.76
C LYS A 251 -46.75 -71.88 54.52
N SER A 252 -45.67 -71.09 54.47
CA SER A 252 -45.61 -69.80 55.15
C SER A 252 -46.29 -68.70 54.33
N ALA A 253 -47.04 -67.84 55.00
CA ALA A 253 -47.61 -66.63 54.39
C ALA A 253 -46.56 -65.55 54.12
N LYS A 254 -45.40 -65.60 54.79
CA LYS A 254 -44.28 -64.66 54.64
C LYS A 254 -42.97 -65.43 54.48
N ASN A 255 -42.24 -65.18 53.40
CA ASN A 255 -40.95 -65.82 53.11
C ASN A 255 -39.89 -64.73 52.90
N ALA A 256 -38.87 -64.68 53.76
CA ALA A 256 -37.73 -63.77 53.60
C ALA A 256 -36.88 -64.13 52.37
N ALA A 257 -36.90 -65.41 51.98
CA ALA A 257 -36.18 -65.97 50.84
C ALA A 257 -36.35 -65.18 49.53
N THR A 258 -37.50 -64.54 49.27
CA THR A 258 -37.68 -63.79 48.02
C THR A 258 -36.77 -62.56 47.90
N SER A 259 -36.50 -61.87 49.01
CA SER A 259 -35.61 -60.70 49.02
C SER A 259 -34.13 -61.11 49.06
N GLU A 260 -33.82 -62.25 49.69
CA GLU A 260 -32.48 -62.84 49.67
C GLU A 260 -32.10 -63.30 48.25
N ILE A 261 -33.02 -63.99 47.55
CA ILE A 261 -32.81 -64.41 46.15
C ILE A 261 -32.61 -63.18 45.24
N GLU A 262 -33.42 -62.13 45.40
CA GLU A 262 -33.26 -60.87 44.67
C GLU A 262 -31.86 -60.28 44.85
N THR A 263 -31.39 -60.20 46.10
CA THR A 263 -30.08 -59.64 46.44
C THR A 263 -28.93 -60.47 45.83
N ASP A 264 -29.03 -61.80 45.90
CA ASP A 264 -28.03 -62.71 45.34
C ASP A 264 -27.99 -62.65 43.80
N LEU A 265 -29.14 -62.54 43.16
CA LEU A 265 -29.24 -62.34 41.71
C LEU A 265 -28.63 -61.00 41.30
N ALA A 266 -28.94 -59.92 42.03
CA ALA A 266 -28.41 -58.58 41.78
C ALA A 266 -26.87 -58.55 41.90
N THR A 267 -26.30 -59.25 42.89
CA THR A 267 -24.85 -59.38 43.07
C THR A 267 -24.16 -60.05 41.88
N ARG A 268 -24.90 -60.87 41.11
CA ARG A 268 -24.43 -61.55 39.90
C ARG A 268 -24.83 -60.82 38.61
N GLY A 269 -25.36 -59.60 38.71
CA GLY A 269 -25.77 -58.78 37.57
C GLY A 269 -27.10 -59.19 36.93
N ILE A 270 -27.91 -60.02 37.62
CA ILE A 270 -29.25 -60.41 37.16
C ILE A 270 -30.27 -59.60 37.93
N SER A 271 -30.94 -58.65 37.26
CA SER A 271 -31.99 -57.84 37.86
C SER A 271 -33.33 -58.56 37.77
N LEU A 272 -33.86 -59.03 38.91
CA LEU A 272 -35.20 -59.58 39.02
C LEU A 272 -35.85 -59.04 40.30
N ASP A 273 -36.99 -58.38 40.17
CA ASP A 273 -37.71 -57.80 41.29
C ASP A 273 -38.31 -58.88 42.21
N ALA A 274 -38.29 -58.64 43.53
CA ALA A 274 -38.84 -59.56 44.53
C ALA A 274 -40.29 -60.00 44.26
N ASP A 275 -41.16 -59.14 43.69
CA ASP A 275 -42.53 -59.51 43.36
C ASP A 275 -42.59 -60.47 42.16
N THR A 276 -41.66 -60.34 41.21
CA THR A 276 -41.51 -61.28 40.09
C THR A 276 -41.05 -62.66 40.61
N ILE A 277 -40.06 -62.69 41.50
CA ILE A 277 -39.59 -63.92 42.15
C ILE A 277 -40.74 -64.57 42.93
N ARG A 278 -41.45 -63.79 43.74
CA ARG A 278 -42.60 -64.27 44.54
C ARG A 278 -43.70 -64.84 43.65
N LYS A 279 -44.01 -64.18 42.53
CA LYS A 279 -45.01 -64.66 41.56
C LYS A 279 -44.66 -66.05 41.04
N TYR A 280 -43.42 -66.26 40.56
CA TYR A 280 -43.01 -67.55 40.01
C TYR A 280 -42.85 -68.64 41.08
N LEU A 281 -42.40 -68.31 42.30
CA LEU A 281 -42.36 -69.27 43.39
C LEU A 281 -43.76 -69.67 43.88
N ASN A 282 -44.74 -68.76 43.86
CA ASN A 282 -46.14 -69.08 44.16
C ASN A 282 -46.76 -69.96 43.07
N GLU A 283 -46.43 -69.71 41.81
CA GLU A 283 -46.85 -70.55 40.71
C GLU A 283 -46.23 -71.96 40.80
N ALA A 284 -44.94 -72.04 41.11
CA ALA A 284 -44.26 -73.31 41.36
C ALA A 284 -44.79 -74.05 42.59
N LYS A 285 -45.22 -73.32 43.63
CA LYS A 285 -45.85 -73.89 44.83
C LYS A 285 -47.11 -74.67 44.47
N GLY A 286 -47.93 -74.17 43.54
CA GLY A 286 -49.11 -74.89 43.06
C GLY A 286 -48.80 -76.27 42.45
N LEU A 287 -47.57 -76.50 41.99
CA LEU A 287 -47.11 -77.79 41.45
C LEU A 287 -46.64 -78.77 42.53
N LEU A 288 -46.41 -78.32 43.77
CA LEU A 288 -46.03 -79.18 44.91
C LEU A 288 -47.27 -79.81 45.57
N ASP A 289 -48.39 -79.08 45.60
CA ASP A 289 -49.63 -79.54 46.22
C ASP A 289 -50.36 -80.62 45.38
N GLY A 290 -49.86 -80.93 44.17
CA GLY A 290 -50.43 -81.88 43.22
C GLY A 290 -49.71 -83.23 43.09
N SER A 291 -48.85 -83.62 44.04
CA SER A 291 -48.28 -84.98 44.09
C SER A 291 -49.02 -85.86 45.10
N GLU A 292 -50.24 -86.27 44.77
CA GLU A 292 -50.86 -87.55 45.18
C GLU A 292 -52.27 -87.67 44.54
N THR A 293 -52.30 -88.04 43.26
CA THR A 293 -53.26 -89.00 42.70
C THR A 293 -52.62 -89.60 41.46
N GLU A 294 -52.47 -90.93 41.48
CA GLU A 294 -52.26 -91.77 40.28
C GLU A 294 -53.30 -91.48 39.19
#